data_AF-X1P1L3-F1
#
_entry.id   AF-X1P1L3-F1
#
_cell.length_a   1.000
_cell.length_b   1.000
_cell.length_c   1.000
_cell.angle_alpha   90.00
_cell.angle_beta   90.00
_cell.angle_gamma   90.00
#
_symmetry.space_group_name_H-M   'P 1'
#
loop_
_entity.id
_entity.type
_entity.pdbx_description
1 polymer ?
#
loop_
_entity_poly.entity_id
_entity_poly.type
_entity_poly.pdbx_seq_one_letter_code
_entity_poly.pdbx_strand_id
1 'polypeptide(L)'
;FNLFSDETAEALADIVLPDACYLERLDPLPDRLGHGLSAGTGDWCYHIRQPAVEPLYERRHFCEVLLEIGQRMGFSDEMNASANLLYGLKPPHALNPEGEYSWEQIADSVCKGWFGPEHGLEWFKENGVLTWPKRLEEAYWKPFSRARVPLYHEWVPRLGEQIRQVAEDRGMGDIDTSGFLPLPDWRPCQALQPQPPCDLQAIHCQAPWHTFPQAYENPWLEEVCRSDPYSYFICMNSRTASDKGISDGDPVWLESI
;
A
#
# COMPACT_ATOMS: atom_id res chain seq x y z
N PHE A 1 8.46 -10.71 8.59
CA PHE A 1 8.96 -11.04 7.25
C PHE A 1 9.64 -9.80 6.72
N ASN A 2 10.92 -9.87 6.40
CA ASN A 2 11.67 -8.72 5.92
C ASN A 2 12.77 -9.17 4.94
N LEU A 3 13.09 -8.33 3.96
CA LEU A 3 14.16 -8.59 3.00
C LEU A 3 15.54 -8.15 3.53
N PHE A 4 15.55 -7.07 4.30
CA PHE A 4 16.71 -6.49 4.97
C PHE A 4 16.42 -6.37 6.46
N SER A 5 17.46 -6.36 7.29
CA SER A 5 17.28 -6.05 8.71
C SER A 5 17.06 -4.54 8.83
N ASP A 6 15.89 -4.15 9.32
CA ASP A 6 15.49 -2.76 9.53
C ASP A 6 15.33 -2.47 11.03
N GLU A 7 15.04 -1.22 11.38
CA GLU A 7 14.89 -0.78 12.77
C GLU A 7 13.79 -1.54 13.50
N THR A 8 12.74 -1.97 12.79
CA THR A 8 11.63 -2.73 13.38
C THR A 8 12.05 -4.16 13.69
N ALA A 9 12.74 -4.82 12.76
CA ALA A 9 13.28 -6.16 12.94
C ALA A 9 14.29 -6.20 14.10
N GLU A 10 15.20 -5.24 14.16
CA GLU A 10 16.26 -5.20 15.19
C GLU A 10 15.71 -4.78 16.56
N ALA A 11 14.78 -3.83 16.63
CA ALA A 11 14.32 -3.29 17.92
C ALA A 11 13.16 -4.07 18.54
N LEU A 12 12.30 -4.70 17.73
CA LEU A 12 11.00 -5.20 18.20
C LEU A 12 10.73 -6.68 17.91
N ALA A 13 11.43 -7.32 16.96
CA ALA A 13 11.07 -8.68 16.54
C ALA A 13 11.83 -9.75 17.32
N ASP A 14 11.10 -10.70 17.91
CA ASP A 14 11.70 -11.92 18.48
C ASP A 14 12.16 -12.90 17.38
N ILE A 15 11.45 -12.89 16.24
CA ILE A 15 11.70 -13.79 15.11
C ILE A 15 11.62 -12.99 13.81
N VAL A 16 12.69 -13.08 13.02
CA VAL A 16 12.75 -12.52 11.67
C VAL A 16 12.78 -13.66 10.66
N LEU A 17 11.81 -13.66 9.73
CA LEU A 17 11.75 -14.59 8.62
C LEU A 17 12.18 -13.88 7.33
N PRO A 18 13.23 -14.34 6.64
CA PRO A 18 13.75 -13.69 5.44
C PRO A 18 12.80 -13.89 4.26
N ASP A 19 12.24 -12.79 3.73
CA ASP A 19 11.31 -12.82 2.61
C ASP A 19 12.03 -12.79 1.26
N ALA A 20 11.35 -13.29 0.22
CA ALA A 20 11.78 -13.22 -1.17
C ALA A 20 11.52 -11.81 -1.75
N CYS A 21 12.49 -11.28 -2.48
CA CYS A 21 12.34 -10.02 -3.21
C CYS A 21 11.48 -10.19 -4.47
N TYR A 22 11.22 -9.07 -5.16
CA TYR A 22 10.37 -9.05 -6.37
C TYR A 22 10.92 -9.86 -7.56
N LEU A 23 12.20 -10.26 -7.56
CA LEU A 23 12.78 -11.13 -8.59
C LEU A 23 12.71 -12.62 -8.23
N GLU A 24 12.40 -12.95 -6.98
CA GLU A 24 12.51 -14.30 -6.43
C GLU A 24 11.15 -14.97 -6.19
N ARG A 25 10.03 -14.27 -6.46
CA ARG A 25 8.69 -14.74 -6.06
C ARG A 25 7.64 -14.68 -7.16
N LEU A 26 6.69 -15.59 -7.08
CA LEU A 26 5.46 -15.59 -7.85
C LEU A 26 4.38 -14.76 -7.13
N ASP A 27 3.90 -13.69 -7.76
CA ASP A 27 2.70 -12.98 -7.31
C ASP A 27 1.65 -12.99 -8.43
N PRO A 28 0.47 -13.61 -8.23
CA PRO A 28 -0.58 -13.55 -9.23
C PRO A 28 -1.17 -12.14 -9.36
N LEU A 29 -1.02 -11.28 -8.34
CA LEU A 29 -1.51 -9.91 -8.29
C LEU A 29 -0.42 -8.97 -7.77
N PRO A 30 0.62 -8.66 -8.57
CA PRO A 30 1.75 -7.86 -8.12
C PRO A 30 1.39 -6.38 -7.90
N ASP A 31 0.37 -5.90 -8.61
CA ASP A 31 -0.14 -4.54 -8.53
C ASP A 31 -1.49 -4.48 -7.83
N ARG A 32 -1.71 -3.43 -7.03
CA ARG A 32 -3.03 -3.16 -6.47
C ARG A 32 -4.05 -2.96 -7.61
N LEU A 33 -5.23 -3.59 -7.47
CA LEU A 33 -6.39 -3.36 -8.33
C LEU A 33 -6.73 -1.86 -8.34
N GLY A 34 -6.25 -1.15 -9.37
CA GLY A 34 -6.25 0.31 -9.40
C GLY A 34 -5.06 0.93 -10.14
N HIS A 35 -3.88 0.35 -10.03
CA HIS A 35 -2.67 0.89 -10.67
C HIS A 35 -2.61 0.59 -12.18
N GLY A 36 -3.31 -0.44 -12.65
CA GLY A 36 -3.57 -0.68 -14.09
C GLY A 36 -4.64 0.23 -14.71
N LEU A 37 -5.30 1.09 -13.91
CA LEU A 37 -6.26 2.10 -14.37
C LEU A 37 -5.54 3.34 -14.90
N SER A 38 -4.61 3.17 -15.84
CA SER A 38 -4.05 4.31 -16.56
C SER A 38 -5.18 5.17 -17.13
N ALA A 39 -5.13 6.47 -16.85
CA ALA A 39 -6.13 7.41 -17.34
C ALA A 39 -6.13 7.43 -18.88
N GLY A 40 -7.31 7.49 -19.49
CA GLY A 40 -7.47 7.56 -20.94
C GLY A 40 -7.98 6.27 -21.60
N THR A 41 -8.01 6.28 -22.93
CA THR A 41 -8.62 5.25 -23.79
C THR A 41 -7.61 4.24 -24.32
N GLY A 42 -6.48 4.04 -23.62
CA GLY A 42 -5.50 3.01 -23.97
C GLY A 42 -6.03 1.60 -23.68
N ASP A 43 -5.14 0.62 -23.62
CA ASP A 43 -5.52 -0.75 -23.29
C ASP A 43 -5.52 -0.96 -21.76
N TRP A 44 -6.39 -1.85 -21.30
CA TRP A 44 -6.21 -2.56 -20.05
C TRP A 44 -5.00 -3.47 -20.16
N CYS A 45 -4.25 -3.62 -19.07
CA CYS A 45 -3.19 -4.59 -18.99
C CYS A 45 -3.26 -5.34 -17.65
N TYR A 46 -2.84 -6.60 -17.71
CA TYR A 46 -2.65 -7.44 -16.54
C TYR A 46 -1.37 -8.24 -16.69
N HIS A 47 -0.59 -8.33 -15.62
CA HIS A 47 0.59 -9.16 -15.57
C HIS A 47 0.69 -9.84 -14.22
N ILE A 48 1.40 -10.96 -14.19
CA ILE A 48 1.86 -11.58 -12.95
C ILE A 48 3.31 -11.17 -12.70
N ARG A 49 3.77 -11.31 -11.47
CA ARG A 49 5.21 -11.34 -11.20
C ARG A 49 5.63 -12.79 -11.16
N GLN A 50 6.62 -13.13 -11.96
CA GLN A 50 7.23 -14.45 -11.97
C GLN A 50 8.65 -14.37 -11.39
N PRO A 51 9.12 -15.43 -10.70
CA PRO A 51 10.51 -15.49 -10.28
C PRO A 51 11.41 -15.49 -11.52
N ALA A 52 12.32 -14.52 -11.58
CA ALA A 52 13.38 -14.42 -12.59
C ALA A 52 14.66 -15.14 -12.13
N VAL A 53 14.81 -15.31 -10.82
CA VAL A 53 15.91 -16.02 -10.17
C VAL A 53 15.36 -16.88 -9.03
N GLU A 54 16.09 -17.92 -8.66
CA GLU A 54 15.82 -18.69 -7.45
C GLU A 54 16.06 -17.81 -6.20
N PRO A 55 15.28 -17.99 -5.12
CA PRO A 55 15.53 -17.31 -3.85
C PRO A 55 16.97 -17.50 -3.37
N LEU A 56 17.62 -16.40 -3.02
CA LEU A 56 18.97 -16.46 -2.45
C LEU A 56 18.94 -16.96 -1.00
N TYR A 57 19.86 -17.86 -0.67
CA TYR A 57 20.03 -18.43 0.68
C TYR A 57 18.76 -19.15 1.17
N GLU A 58 18.27 -18.82 2.36
CA GLU A 58 17.07 -19.41 2.98
C GLU A 58 15.83 -18.51 2.82
N ARG A 59 15.87 -17.54 1.89
CA ARG A 59 14.70 -16.67 1.62
C ARG A 59 13.53 -17.49 1.11
N ARG A 60 12.34 -17.17 1.60
CA ARG A 60 11.10 -17.82 1.20
C ARG A 60 10.01 -16.78 1.03
N HIS A 61 9.20 -16.94 -0.01
CA HIS A 61 8.08 -16.05 -0.23
C HIS A 61 7.09 -16.12 0.95
N PHE A 62 6.78 -14.98 1.56
CA PHE A 62 5.91 -14.92 2.75
C PHE A 62 4.56 -15.61 2.54
N CYS A 63 3.95 -15.54 1.35
CA CYS A 63 2.68 -16.24 1.06
C CYS A 63 2.82 -17.76 1.20
N GLU A 64 3.92 -18.34 0.71
CA GLU A 64 4.18 -19.78 0.84
C GLU A 64 4.43 -20.18 2.29
N VAL A 65 5.17 -19.35 3.04
CA VAL A 65 5.45 -19.61 4.45
C VAL A 65 4.16 -19.54 5.27
N LEU A 66 3.32 -18.52 5.05
CA LEU A 66 2.03 -18.41 5.75
C LEU A 66 1.08 -19.55 5.38
N LEU A 67 1.05 -19.98 4.11
CA LEU A 67 0.27 -21.12 3.65
C LEU A 67 0.73 -22.42 4.33
N GLU A 68 2.03 -22.66 4.40
CA GLU A 68 2.59 -23.82 5.09
C GLU A 68 2.29 -23.80 6.59
N ILE A 69 2.42 -22.64 7.25
CA ILE A 69 2.08 -22.49 8.67
C ILE A 69 0.60 -22.80 8.89
N GLY A 70 -0.29 -22.27 8.05
CA GLY A 70 -1.72 -22.54 8.15
C GLY A 70 -2.06 -24.02 7.97
N GLN A 71 -1.43 -24.69 6.98
CA GLN A 71 -1.58 -26.12 6.77
C GLN A 71 -1.12 -26.92 8.00
N ARG A 72 0.05 -26.60 8.57
CA ARG A 72 0.58 -27.26 9.77
C ARG A 72 -0.30 -27.04 11.01
N MET A 73 -0.97 -25.90 11.08
CA MET A 73 -1.88 -25.55 12.18
C MET A 73 -3.31 -26.08 11.96
N GLY A 74 -3.63 -26.58 10.77
CA GLY A 74 -4.97 -27.08 10.42
C GLY A 74 -5.99 -26.00 10.09
N PHE A 75 -5.56 -24.83 9.58
CA PHE A 75 -6.41 -23.69 9.18
C PHE A 75 -6.54 -23.55 7.66
N SER A 76 -6.35 -24.64 6.91
CA SER A 76 -6.38 -24.61 5.44
C SER A 76 -7.74 -24.17 4.90
N ASP A 77 -8.83 -24.54 5.56
CA ASP A 77 -10.20 -24.22 5.14
C ASP A 77 -10.52 -22.74 5.28
N GLU A 78 -10.18 -22.11 6.40
CA GLU A 78 -10.34 -20.65 6.53
C GLU A 78 -9.40 -19.89 5.59
N MET A 79 -8.18 -20.39 5.35
CA MET A 79 -7.26 -19.78 4.40
C MET A 79 -7.79 -19.86 2.97
N ASN A 80 -8.30 -21.01 2.54
CA ASN A 80 -8.90 -21.20 1.21
C ASN A 80 -10.16 -20.32 1.05
N ALA A 81 -11.02 -20.25 2.08
CA ALA A 81 -12.18 -19.36 2.08
C ALA A 81 -11.77 -17.88 2.00
N SER A 82 -10.72 -17.49 2.73
CA SER A 82 -10.18 -16.13 2.72
C SER A 82 -9.57 -15.78 1.36
N ALA A 83 -8.82 -16.70 0.73
CA ALA A 83 -8.28 -16.53 -0.60
C ALA A 83 -9.40 -16.41 -1.65
N ASN A 84 -10.45 -17.24 -1.57
CA ASN A 84 -11.63 -17.11 -2.43
C ASN A 84 -12.29 -15.74 -2.31
N LEU A 85 -12.42 -15.21 -1.09
CA LEU A 85 -12.97 -13.87 -0.85
C LEU A 85 -12.05 -12.77 -1.38
N LEU A 86 -10.76 -12.84 -1.03
CA LEU A 86 -9.75 -11.84 -1.39
C LEU A 86 -9.61 -11.70 -2.91
N TYR A 87 -9.53 -12.83 -3.62
CA TYR A 87 -9.40 -12.87 -5.07
C TYR A 87 -10.74 -12.96 -5.81
N GLY A 88 -11.87 -12.96 -5.09
CA GLY A 88 -13.20 -13.06 -5.69
C GLY A 88 -13.42 -14.32 -6.55
N LEU A 89 -12.77 -15.43 -6.19
CA LEU A 89 -12.85 -16.69 -6.93
C LEU A 89 -14.24 -17.31 -6.83
N LYS A 90 -14.73 -17.82 -7.95
CA LYS A 90 -16.04 -18.45 -8.09
C LYS A 90 -15.90 -19.82 -8.75
N PRO A 91 -16.86 -20.74 -8.55
CA PRO A 91 -16.88 -21.99 -9.30
C PRO A 91 -16.77 -21.74 -10.82
N PRO A 92 -15.97 -22.53 -11.55
CA PRO A 92 -15.26 -23.75 -11.11
C PRO A 92 -13.85 -23.51 -10.53
N HIS A 93 -13.39 -22.27 -10.39
CA HIS A 93 -12.01 -21.92 -9.99
C HIS A 93 -11.86 -21.57 -8.51
N ALA A 94 -12.94 -21.66 -7.72
CA ALA A 94 -12.88 -21.49 -6.28
C ALA A 94 -12.09 -22.64 -5.63
N LEU A 95 -11.26 -22.30 -4.64
CA LEU A 95 -10.54 -23.26 -3.81
C LEU A 95 -11.54 -24.02 -2.93
N ASN A 96 -11.40 -25.34 -2.84
CA ASN A 96 -12.16 -26.17 -1.93
C ASN A 96 -11.67 -25.90 -0.49
N PRO A 97 -12.55 -25.58 0.48
CA PRO A 97 -12.14 -25.42 1.88
C PRO A 97 -11.29 -26.59 2.39
N GLU A 98 -11.69 -27.84 2.13
CA GLU A 98 -10.97 -29.03 2.61
C GLU A 98 -9.71 -29.38 1.76
N GLY A 99 -9.42 -28.60 0.72
CA GLY A 99 -8.29 -28.84 -0.17
C GLY A 99 -6.96 -28.33 0.37
N GLU A 100 -5.88 -29.02 0.04
CA GLU A 100 -4.52 -28.49 0.20
C GLU A 100 -4.01 -28.03 -1.15
N TYR A 101 -3.52 -26.79 -1.20
CA TYR A 101 -3.03 -26.16 -2.41
C TYR A 101 -1.60 -25.65 -2.22
N SER A 102 -0.79 -25.73 -3.27
CA SER A 102 0.45 -24.96 -3.36
C SER A 102 0.13 -23.51 -3.76
N TRP A 103 1.09 -22.61 -3.53
CA TRP A 103 0.94 -21.22 -3.97
C TRP A 103 0.80 -21.10 -5.49
N GLU A 104 1.49 -21.94 -6.27
CA GLU A 104 1.32 -21.99 -7.72
C GLU A 104 -0.10 -22.40 -8.14
N GLN A 105 -0.71 -23.36 -7.45
CA GLN A 105 -2.09 -23.77 -7.72
C GLN A 105 -3.08 -22.66 -7.40
N ILE A 106 -2.86 -21.92 -6.31
CA ILE A 106 -3.67 -20.74 -5.98
C ILE A 106 -3.49 -19.68 -7.07
N ALA A 107 -2.26 -19.38 -7.48
CA ALA A 107 -1.97 -18.40 -8.53
C ALA A 107 -2.62 -18.78 -9.88
N ASP A 108 -2.60 -20.06 -10.25
CA ASP A 108 -3.29 -20.58 -11.44
C ASP A 108 -4.81 -20.42 -11.34
N SER A 109 -5.41 -20.75 -10.19
CA SER A 109 -6.83 -20.52 -9.92
C SER A 109 -7.22 -19.04 -10.01
N VAL A 110 -6.36 -18.13 -9.53
CA VAL A 110 -6.58 -16.69 -9.67
C VAL A 110 -6.57 -16.26 -11.13
N CYS A 111 -5.53 -16.64 -11.89
CA CYS A 111 -5.42 -16.29 -13.31
C CYS A 111 -6.63 -16.81 -14.11
N LYS A 112 -6.99 -18.09 -13.92
CA LYS A 112 -8.15 -18.69 -14.60
C LYS A 112 -9.48 -18.10 -14.15
N GLY A 113 -9.61 -17.81 -12.85
CA GLY A 113 -10.81 -17.22 -12.29
C GLY A 113 -11.13 -15.83 -12.85
N TRP A 114 -10.10 -15.06 -13.22
CA TRP A 114 -10.26 -13.70 -13.73
C TRP A 114 -10.31 -13.62 -15.25
N PHE A 115 -9.49 -14.42 -15.93
CA PHE A 115 -9.27 -14.29 -17.38
C PHE A 115 -9.72 -15.51 -18.19
N GLY A 116 -10.33 -16.50 -17.55
CA GLY A 116 -10.82 -17.72 -18.19
C GLY A 116 -9.79 -18.86 -18.15
N PRO A 117 -10.26 -20.12 -18.36
CA PRO A 117 -9.42 -21.32 -18.26
C PRO A 117 -8.24 -21.35 -19.24
N GLU A 118 -8.30 -20.58 -20.32
CA GLU A 118 -7.25 -20.44 -21.34
C GLU A 118 -6.09 -19.53 -20.90
N HIS A 119 -6.31 -18.63 -19.94
CA HIS A 119 -5.31 -17.70 -19.40
C HIS A 119 -4.88 -18.11 -17.98
N GLY A 120 -4.40 -19.36 -17.85
CA GLY A 120 -3.83 -19.88 -16.60
C GLY A 120 -2.41 -19.42 -16.32
N LEU A 121 -1.83 -19.92 -15.23
CA LEU A 121 -0.47 -19.55 -14.80
C LEU A 121 0.58 -19.84 -15.88
N GLU A 122 0.50 -21.00 -16.53
CA GLU A 122 1.45 -21.38 -17.59
C GLU A 122 1.35 -20.45 -18.81
N TRP A 123 0.13 -20.00 -19.16
CA TRP A 123 -0.05 -19.02 -20.22
C TRP A 123 0.65 -17.70 -19.87
N PHE A 124 0.50 -17.23 -18.63
CA PHE A 124 1.17 -16.02 -18.17
C PHE A 124 2.69 -16.18 -18.05
N LYS A 125 3.20 -17.35 -17.69
CA LYS A 125 4.66 -17.62 -17.71
C LYS A 125 5.25 -17.50 -19.11
N GLU A 126 4.50 -17.90 -20.13
CA GLU A 126 4.93 -17.81 -21.54
C GLU A 126 4.74 -16.40 -22.13
N ASN A 127 3.61 -15.74 -21.86
CA ASN A 127 3.21 -14.49 -22.52
C ASN A 127 3.54 -13.23 -21.71
N GLY A 128 3.67 -13.35 -20.38
CA GLY A 128 4.01 -12.29 -19.43
C GLY A 128 2.87 -11.29 -19.13
N VAL A 129 2.21 -10.77 -20.17
CA VAL A 129 1.19 -9.73 -20.06
C VAL A 129 -0.03 -10.03 -20.93
N LEU A 130 -1.22 -9.80 -20.39
CA LEU A 130 -2.48 -9.82 -21.11
C LEU A 130 -2.96 -8.38 -21.30
N THR A 131 -3.30 -8.00 -22.53
CA THR A 131 -3.82 -6.65 -22.85
C THR A 131 -5.13 -6.72 -23.64
N TRP A 132 -6.05 -5.81 -23.35
CA TRP A 132 -7.31 -5.69 -24.08
C TRP A 132 -7.80 -4.24 -24.13
N PRO A 133 -8.52 -3.82 -25.18
CA PRO A 133 -8.92 -2.43 -25.34
C PRO A 133 -9.89 -1.97 -24.25
N LYS A 134 -9.68 -0.76 -23.71
CA LYS A 134 -10.62 -0.13 -22.79
C LYS A 134 -11.89 0.31 -23.50
N ARG A 135 -13.04 0.13 -22.85
CA ARG A 135 -14.26 0.84 -23.23
C ARG A 135 -14.25 2.24 -22.63
N LEU A 136 -14.88 3.19 -23.33
CA LEU A 136 -14.98 4.57 -22.85
C LEU A 136 -15.69 4.64 -21.49
N GLU A 137 -16.70 3.81 -21.31
CA GLU A 137 -17.48 3.68 -20.08
C GLU A 137 -16.69 3.09 -18.91
N GLU A 138 -15.61 2.35 -19.18
CA GLU A 138 -14.73 1.81 -18.14
C GLU A 138 -13.69 2.85 -17.72
N ALA A 139 -13.10 3.54 -18.70
CA ALA A 139 -12.11 4.60 -18.45
C ALA A 139 -12.74 5.82 -17.76
N TYR A 140 -13.96 6.19 -18.16
CA TYR A 140 -14.69 7.35 -17.64
C TYR A 140 -16.08 6.96 -17.17
N TRP A 141 -16.16 6.10 -16.14
CA TRP A 141 -17.43 5.56 -15.66
C TRP A 141 -18.40 6.61 -15.08
N LYS A 142 -17.89 7.74 -14.55
CA LYS A 142 -18.71 8.73 -13.84
C LYS A 142 -19.85 9.32 -14.70
N PRO A 143 -19.60 9.84 -15.92
CA PRO A 143 -20.67 10.29 -16.82
C PRO A 143 -21.75 9.26 -17.16
N PHE A 144 -21.43 7.96 -17.16
CA PHE A 144 -22.38 6.89 -17.51
C PHE A 144 -23.11 6.31 -16.30
N SER A 145 -22.67 6.65 -15.09
CA SER A 145 -23.31 6.19 -13.86
C SER A 145 -24.56 7.01 -13.55
N ARG A 146 -25.65 6.32 -13.20
CA ARG A 146 -26.86 6.95 -12.64
C ARG A 146 -26.70 7.30 -11.16
N ALA A 147 -25.60 6.88 -10.53
CA ALA A 147 -25.33 7.21 -9.14
C ALA A 147 -25.20 8.71 -8.98
N ARG A 148 -25.85 9.25 -7.94
CA ARG A 148 -25.67 10.66 -7.56
C ARG A 148 -24.49 10.73 -6.60
N VAL A 149 -23.62 11.72 -6.79
CA VAL A 149 -22.62 12.07 -5.77
C VAL A 149 -23.36 12.88 -4.70
N PRO A 150 -23.48 12.38 -3.46
CA PRO A 150 -24.11 13.15 -2.40
C PRO A 150 -23.24 14.37 -2.11
N LEU A 151 -23.84 15.56 -2.16
CA LEU A 151 -23.21 16.78 -1.62
C LEU A 151 -23.44 16.87 -0.12
N TYR A 152 -24.63 16.48 0.34
CA TYR A 152 -25.02 16.41 1.74
C TYR A 152 -24.99 14.97 2.23
N HIS A 153 -24.21 14.70 3.27
CA HIS A 153 -24.02 13.39 3.88
C HIS A 153 -24.80 13.28 5.20
N GLU A 154 -26.11 13.08 5.13
CA GLU A 154 -27.03 13.02 6.29
C GLU A 154 -26.69 11.95 7.36
N TRP A 155 -25.88 10.96 7.00
CA TRP A 155 -25.45 9.90 7.92
C TRP A 155 -24.22 10.29 8.74
N VAL A 156 -23.43 11.27 8.28
CA VAL A 156 -22.19 11.68 8.96
C VAL A 156 -22.48 12.29 10.34
N PRO A 157 -23.46 13.21 10.53
CA PRO A 157 -23.78 13.71 11.88
C PRO A 157 -24.26 12.62 12.82
N ARG A 158 -25.06 11.67 12.32
CA ARG A 158 -25.54 10.52 13.09
C ARG A 158 -24.39 9.62 13.53
N LEU A 159 -23.40 9.41 12.66
CA LEU A 159 -22.20 8.65 12.99
C LEU A 159 -21.38 9.35 14.09
N GLY A 160 -21.23 10.68 14.02
CA GLY A 160 -20.56 11.46 15.07
C GLY A 160 -21.20 11.26 16.44
N GLU A 161 -22.54 11.34 16.50
CA GLU A 161 -23.29 11.11 17.73
C GLU A 161 -23.13 9.68 18.27
N GLN A 162 -23.14 8.68 17.39
CA GLN A 162 -22.92 7.28 17.77
C GLN A 162 -21.51 7.08 18.34
N ILE A 163 -20.49 7.68 17.73
CA ILE A 163 -19.10 7.61 18.23
C ILE A 163 -19.00 8.26 19.62
N ARG A 164 -19.62 9.43 19.80
CA ARG A 164 -19.67 10.12 21.10
C ARG A 164 -20.30 9.25 22.18
N GLN A 165 -21.46 8.64 21.89
CA GLN A 165 -22.14 7.74 22.83
C GLN A 165 -21.26 6.52 23.19
N VAL A 166 -20.64 5.88 22.20
CA VAL A 166 -19.76 4.74 22.44
C VAL A 166 -18.55 5.14 23.29
N ALA A 167 -17.99 6.32 23.07
CA ALA A 167 -16.87 6.84 23.85
C ALA A 167 -17.26 7.05 25.32
N GLU A 168 -18.43 7.64 25.56
CA GLU A 168 -18.99 7.84 26.91
C GLU A 168 -19.25 6.51 27.61
N ASP A 169 -19.92 5.58 26.94
CA ASP A 169 -20.23 4.25 27.48
C ASP A 169 -18.97 3.44 27.82
N ARG A 170 -17.87 3.67 27.10
CA ARG A 170 -16.58 3.01 27.32
C ARG A 170 -15.64 3.78 28.26
N GLY A 171 -16.07 4.92 28.80
CA GLY A 171 -15.25 5.75 29.67
C GLY A 171 -14.00 6.32 28.98
N MET A 172 -14.04 6.50 27.66
CA MET A 172 -12.92 7.04 26.86
C MET A 172 -12.81 8.57 26.93
N GLY A 173 -13.73 9.23 27.65
CA GLY A 173 -13.77 10.67 27.77
C GLY A 173 -14.42 11.35 26.57
N ASP A 174 -14.23 12.67 26.48
CA ASP A 174 -14.78 13.50 25.41
C ASP A 174 -13.96 13.31 24.12
N ILE A 175 -14.60 12.84 23.06
CA ILE A 175 -14.01 12.70 21.73
C ILE A 175 -14.54 13.84 20.86
N ASP A 176 -13.64 14.57 20.20
CA ASP A 176 -14.04 15.62 19.27
C ASP A 176 -14.74 15.03 18.03
N THR A 177 -16.08 15.07 18.05
CA THR A 177 -16.93 14.69 16.93
C THR A 177 -17.45 15.90 16.17
N SER A 178 -16.91 17.10 16.39
CA SER A 178 -17.38 18.32 15.71
C SER A 178 -17.19 18.23 14.19
N GLY A 179 -16.22 17.44 13.72
CA GLY A 179 -15.92 17.24 12.30
C GLY A 179 -16.95 16.42 11.53
N PHE A 180 -17.90 15.80 12.22
CA PHE A 180 -18.98 15.01 11.61
C PHE A 180 -20.09 15.90 11.06
N LEU A 181 -19.73 16.71 10.07
CA LEU A 181 -20.65 17.63 9.38
C LEU A 181 -21.22 17.00 8.11
N PRO A 182 -22.46 17.32 7.75
CA PRO A 182 -23.08 16.75 6.56
C PRO A 182 -22.61 17.43 5.26
N LEU A 183 -21.98 18.59 5.36
CA LEU A 183 -21.37 19.30 4.23
C LEU A 183 -19.89 19.51 4.53
N PRO A 184 -19.02 19.52 3.51
CA PRO A 184 -17.66 19.99 3.66
C PRO A 184 -17.66 21.39 4.26
N ASP A 185 -16.91 21.56 5.33
CA ASP A 185 -16.69 22.85 5.98
C ASP A 185 -15.18 23.09 6.07
N TRP A 186 -14.80 24.35 5.99
CA TRP A 186 -13.40 24.71 6.15
C TRP A 186 -13.01 24.62 7.63
N ARG A 187 -11.88 23.99 7.91
CA ARG A 187 -11.29 23.95 9.25
C ARG A 187 -9.83 24.40 9.20
N PRO A 188 -9.35 25.11 10.23
CA PRO A 188 -7.93 25.40 10.34
C PRO A 188 -7.15 24.09 10.48
N CYS A 189 -6.06 23.94 9.72
CA CYS A 189 -5.13 22.85 9.93
C CYS A 189 -4.35 23.12 11.22
N GLN A 190 -4.54 22.29 12.25
CA GLN A 190 -3.89 22.46 13.55
C GLN A 190 -2.36 22.43 13.44
N ALA A 191 -1.82 21.60 12.55
CA ALA A 191 -0.37 21.53 12.29
C ALA A 191 0.21 22.81 11.66
N LEU A 192 -0.63 23.65 11.04
CA LEU A 192 -0.23 24.95 10.46
C LEU A 192 -0.54 26.13 11.40
N GLN A 193 -1.07 25.89 12.59
CA GLN A 193 -1.21 26.95 13.58
C GLN A 193 0.16 27.27 14.21
N PRO A 194 0.42 28.53 14.61
CA PRO A 194 1.61 28.84 15.40
C PRO A 194 1.63 28.02 16.69
N GLN A 195 2.74 27.35 16.97
CA GLN A 195 2.92 26.55 18.18
C GLN A 195 4.15 27.03 18.96
N PRO A 196 4.07 28.16 19.70
CA PRO A 196 5.19 28.63 20.50
C PRO A 196 5.71 27.53 21.45
N PRO A 197 7.03 27.38 21.62
CA PRO A 197 8.09 28.25 21.10
C PRO A 197 8.52 27.99 19.65
N CYS A 198 7.98 26.98 18.97
CA CYS A 198 8.34 26.67 17.58
C CYS A 198 7.90 27.80 16.64
N ASP A 199 8.87 28.31 15.87
CA ASP A 199 8.69 29.43 14.94
C ASP A 199 8.78 29.03 13.46
N LEU A 200 8.87 27.72 13.19
CA LEU A 200 8.92 27.13 11.85
C LEU A 200 7.85 26.05 11.69
N GLN A 201 7.43 25.83 10.44
CA GLN A 201 6.56 24.72 10.05
C GLN A 201 7.37 23.72 9.21
N ALA A 202 7.38 22.46 9.63
CA ALA A 202 8.02 21.39 8.89
C ALA A 202 7.08 20.85 7.81
N ILE A 203 7.57 20.73 6.58
CA ILE A 203 6.86 20.12 5.46
C ILE A 203 7.68 18.92 5.01
N HIS A 204 7.11 17.73 5.14
CA HIS A 204 7.73 16.51 4.65
C HIS A 204 7.46 16.35 3.14
N CYS A 205 8.51 16.10 2.37
CA CYS A 205 8.43 15.73 0.97
C CYS A 205 9.07 14.35 0.76
N GLN A 206 8.63 13.65 -0.29
CA GLN A 206 9.23 12.39 -0.72
C GLN A 206 10.08 12.64 -1.94
N ALA A 207 11.29 12.08 -1.94
CA ALA A 207 12.15 12.08 -3.11
C ALA A 207 11.54 11.20 -4.22
N PRO A 208 11.44 11.67 -5.47
CA PRO A 208 10.70 10.98 -6.53
C PRO A 208 11.37 9.67 -7.00
N TRP A 209 12.63 9.43 -6.63
CA TRP A 209 13.36 8.21 -6.94
C TRP A 209 13.33 7.16 -5.81
N HIS A 210 12.73 7.46 -4.66
CA HIS A 210 12.52 6.48 -3.59
C HIS A 210 11.08 5.95 -3.59
N THR A 211 10.94 4.65 -3.36
CA THR A 211 9.65 4.01 -3.07
C THR A 211 9.57 3.74 -1.57
N PHE A 212 9.21 4.77 -0.80
CA PHE A 212 9.19 4.72 0.67
C PHE A 212 10.55 4.17 1.22
N PRO A 213 10.65 3.46 2.37
CA PRO A 213 11.94 2.96 2.86
C PRO A 213 12.44 1.74 2.08
N GLN A 214 11.66 1.21 1.13
CA GLN A 214 12.01 -0.02 0.39
C GLN A 214 13.20 0.16 -0.55
N ALA A 215 13.60 1.41 -0.78
CA ALA A 215 14.64 1.80 -1.73
C ALA A 215 15.94 2.28 -1.05
N TYR A 216 16.02 2.25 0.29
CA TYR A 216 17.16 2.79 1.03
C TYR A 216 18.44 1.96 0.87
N GLU A 217 18.31 0.64 0.76
CA GLU A 217 19.45 -0.28 0.56
C GLU A 217 19.96 -0.32 -0.90
N ASN A 218 19.57 0.63 -1.76
CA ASN A 218 20.00 0.70 -3.15
C ASN A 218 21.16 1.69 -3.33
N PRO A 219 22.39 1.22 -3.59
CA PRO A 219 23.56 2.09 -3.71
C PRO A 219 23.48 3.07 -4.88
N TRP A 220 22.76 2.74 -5.97
CA TRP A 220 22.60 3.66 -7.08
C TRP A 220 21.67 4.82 -6.75
N LEU A 221 20.63 4.56 -5.94
CA LEU A 221 19.75 5.63 -5.46
C LEU A 221 20.45 6.50 -4.41
N GLU A 222 21.31 5.89 -3.58
CA GLU A 222 22.19 6.62 -2.66
C GLU A 222 23.12 7.59 -3.41
N GLU A 223 23.71 7.17 -4.53
CA GLU A 223 24.53 8.06 -5.38
C GLU A 223 23.71 9.23 -5.93
N VAL A 224 22.46 8.99 -6.38
CA VAL A 224 21.55 10.05 -6.83
C VAL A 224 21.29 11.05 -5.69
N CYS A 225 20.94 10.56 -4.49
CA CYS A 225 20.68 11.41 -3.32
C CYS A 225 21.91 12.25 -2.92
N ARG A 226 23.12 11.68 -2.97
CA ARG A 226 24.35 12.42 -2.68
C ARG A 226 24.66 13.51 -3.69
N SER A 227 24.23 13.32 -4.94
CA SER A 227 24.42 14.32 -6.01
C SER A 227 23.36 15.42 -5.99
N ASP A 228 22.21 15.16 -5.39
CA ASP A 228 21.10 16.09 -5.29
C ASP A 228 21.26 17.02 -4.08
N PRO A 229 21.16 18.35 -4.26
CA PRO A 229 21.40 19.31 -3.17
C PRO A 229 20.28 19.36 -2.12
N TYR A 230 19.22 18.57 -2.25
CA TYR A 230 18.04 18.65 -1.37
C TYR A 230 17.81 17.38 -0.55
N SER A 231 18.23 16.21 -1.04
CA SER A 231 17.90 14.90 -0.49
C SER A 231 18.30 14.71 0.97
N TYR A 232 19.49 15.19 1.33
CA TYR A 232 20.06 15.06 2.67
C TYR A 232 20.10 16.38 3.44
N PHE A 233 19.44 17.42 2.92
CA PHE A 233 19.45 18.75 3.51
C PHE A 233 18.04 19.18 3.92
N ILE A 234 17.94 19.82 5.08
CA ILE A 234 16.73 20.53 5.46
C ILE A 234 16.66 21.79 4.61
N CYS A 235 15.71 21.80 3.67
CA CYS A 235 15.49 22.94 2.80
C CYS A 235 14.67 24.00 3.54
N MET A 236 15.18 25.23 3.59
CA MET A 236 14.46 26.35 4.20
C MET A 236 14.50 27.59 3.30
N ASN A 237 13.57 28.53 3.53
CA ASN A 237 13.59 29.79 2.81
C ASN A 237 14.87 30.58 3.12
N SER A 238 15.53 31.11 2.10
CA SER A 238 16.81 31.81 2.24
C SER A 238 16.75 33.06 3.15
N ARG A 239 15.61 33.77 3.18
CA ARG A 239 15.43 34.89 4.10
C ARG A 239 15.38 34.39 5.54
N THR A 240 14.59 33.35 5.80
CA THR A 240 14.47 32.74 7.13
C THR A 240 15.80 32.17 7.62
N ALA A 241 16.60 31.57 6.72
CA ALA A 241 17.96 31.12 7.04
C ALA A 241 18.84 32.29 7.46
N SER A 242 18.86 33.38 6.67
CA SER A 242 19.62 34.59 6.97
C SER A 242 19.21 35.24 8.28
N ASP A 243 17.91 35.33 8.57
CA ASP A 243 17.38 35.91 9.82
C ASP A 243 17.80 35.08 11.05
N LYS A 244 17.99 33.77 10.87
CA LYS A 244 18.47 32.83 11.90
C LYS A 244 20.00 32.64 11.89
N GLY A 245 20.73 33.29 10.97
CA GLY A 245 22.18 33.17 10.85
C GLY A 245 22.68 31.79 10.36
N ILE A 246 21.86 31.09 9.58
CA ILE A 246 22.16 29.76 9.02
C ILE A 246 22.62 29.91 7.56
N SER A 247 23.71 29.23 7.21
CA SER A 247 24.27 29.14 5.85
C SER A 247 24.13 27.73 5.28
N ASP A 248 24.26 27.59 3.96
CA ASP A 248 24.24 26.29 3.29
C ASP A 248 25.36 25.39 3.81
N GLY A 249 24.99 24.16 4.21
CA GLY A 249 25.91 23.16 4.75
C GLY A 249 26.16 23.27 6.26
N ASP A 250 25.58 24.26 6.95
CA ASP A 250 25.68 24.34 8.40
C ASP A 250 24.98 23.12 9.06
N PRO A 251 25.62 22.50 10.07
CA PRO A 251 24.95 21.48 10.85
C PRO A 251 23.85 22.13 11.70
N VAL A 252 22.62 21.65 11.52
CA VAL A 252 21.44 22.15 12.24
C VAL A 252 20.79 21.03 13.05
N TRP A 253 20.18 21.40 14.18
CA TRP A 253 19.29 20.52 14.94
C TRP A 253 17.85 21.02 14.78
N LEU A 254 16.95 20.12 14.39
CA LEU A 254 15.52 20.38 14.31
C LEU A 254 14.85 19.72 15.52
N GLU A 255 14.08 20.52 16.26
CA GLU A 255 13.32 20.06 17.43
C GLU A 255 11.82 20.31 17.20
N SER A 256 10.97 19.42 17.71
CA SER A 256 9.52 19.55 17.73
C SER A 256 8.97 19.23 19.12
N ILE A 257 7.75 19.71 19.41
CA ILE A 257 7.02 19.47 20.67
C ILE A 257 6.24 18.16 20.58
#